data_AF-A0A4R9PGK4-F1
#
_entry.id   AF-A0A4R9PGK4-F1
#
_cell.length_a   1.000
_cell.length_b   1.000
_cell.length_c   1.000
_cell.angle_alpha   90.00
_cell.angle_beta   90.00
_cell.angle_gamma   90.00
#
_symmetry.space_group_name_H-M   'P 1'
#
loop_
_entity.id
_entity.type
_entity.pdbx_description
1 polymer ?
#
loop_
_entity_poly.entity_id
_entity_poly.type
_entity_poly.pdbx_seq_one_letter_code
_entity_poly.pdbx_strand_id
1 'polypeptide(L)'
;FNIAWDITDNLVLRGAASKVVARPSYTSIAYPGGLRYISEEYANDRRVTGGTDTPGWYGSGSNKALEPFKAVQFDLGLEWYFKPGAVAGVSLFRKNVDNFTVPVVRDQQMNVGGQSVTVQKYETQ
;
A
#
# COMPACT_ATOMS: atom_id res chain seq x y z
N PHE A 1 -8.75 -0.67 -22.77
CA PHE A 1 -9.29 -1.32 -23.98
C PHE A 1 -8.98 -2.82 -23.90
N ASN A 2 -9.83 -3.63 -24.50
CA ASN A 2 -9.64 -5.09 -24.62
C ASN A 2 -9.86 -5.46 -26.09
N ILE A 3 -9.00 -6.31 -26.62
CA ILE A 3 -9.05 -6.81 -28.00
C ILE A 3 -8.83 -8.32 -27.96
N ALA A 4 -9.62 -9.04 -28.76
CA ALA A 4 -9.38 -10.44 -29.09
C ALA A 4 -9.34 -10.55 -30.61
N TRP A 5 -8.35 -11.27 -31.13
CA TRP A 5 -8.18 -11.51 -32.54
C TRP A 5 -7.92 -12.99 -32.79
N ASP A 6 -8.80 -13.60 -33.58
CA ASP A 6 -8.62 -14.96 -34.08
C ASP A 6 -7.63 -14.91 -35.26
N ILE A 7 -6.40 -15.35 -35.02
CA ILE A 7 -5.35 -15.42 -36.05
C ILE A 7 -5.66 -16.57 -37.01
N THR A 8 -6.15 -17.69 -36.48
CA THR A 8 -6.66 -18.86 -37.20
C THR A 8 -7.85 -19.44 -36.44
N ASP A 9 -8.57 -20.40 -37.03
CA ASP A 9 -9.72 -21.09 -36.39
C ASP A 9 -9.38 -21.78 -35.04
N ASN A 10 -8.08 -21.94 -34.76
CA ASN A 10 -7.58 -22.59 -33.55
C ASN A 10 -6.58 -21.74 -32.76
N LEU A 11 -6.28 -20.50 -33.16
CA LEU A 11 -5.29 -19.66 -32.48
C LEU A 11 -5.87 -18.27 -32.22
N VAL A 12 -5.98 -17.91 -30.95
CA VAL A 12 -6.58 -16.65 -30.49
C VAL A 12 -5.52 -15.82 -29.77
N LEU A 13 -5.35 -14.58 -30.18
CA LEU A 13 -4.54 -13.58 -29.49
C LEU A 13 -5.44 -12.61 -28.72
N ARG A 14 -5.15 -12.40 -27.44
CA ARG A 14 -5.86 -11.45 -26.59
C ARG A 14 -4.91 -10.38 -26.08
N GLY A 15 -5.33 -9.12 -26.18
CA GLY A 15 -4.58 -7.98 -25.69
C GLY A 15 -5.47 -7.07 -24.85
N ALA A 16 -4.94 -6.59 -23.73
CA ALA A 16 -5.61 -5.61 -22.90
C ALA A 16 -4.63 -4.53 -22.45
N ALA A 17 -5.10 -3.29 -22.39
CA ALA A 17 -4.42 -2.25 -21.64
C ALA A 17 -5.43 -1.38 -20.90
N SER A 18 -5.17 -1.11 -19.63
CA SER A 18 -6.07 -0.33 -18.81
C SER A 18 -5.32 0.52 -17.80
N LYS A 19 -5.96 1.61 -17.38
CA LYS A 19 -5.53 2.41 -16.24
C LYS A 19 -6.53 2.19 -15.11
N VAL A 20 -6.04 1.71 -13.98
CA VAL A 20 -6.84 1.46 -12.78
C VAL A 20 -6.46 2.46 -11.69
N VAL A 21 -7.42 2.76 -10.83
CA VAL A 21 -7.25 3.66 -9.68
C VAL A 21 -7.91 3.05 -8.45
N ALA A 22 -7.24 3.14 -7.31
CA ALA A 22 -7.79 2.79 -6.01
C ALA A 22 -7.64 3.99 -5.07
N ARG A 23 -8.73 4.33 -4.36
CA ARG A 23 -8.72 5.43 -3.38
C ARG A 23 -7.91 5.00 -2.15
N PRO A 24 -7.21 5.94 -1.48
CA PRO A 24 -6.58 5.65 -0.19
C PRO A 24 -7.63 5.14 0.81
N SER A 25 -7.20 4.24 1.70
CA SER A 25 -8.10 3.70 2.72
C SER A 25 -8.56 4.80 3.67
N TYR A 26 -9.77 4.64 4.24
CA TYR A 26 -10.31 5.64 5.17
C TYR A 26 -9.40 5.86 6.38
N THR A 27 -8.81 4.79 6.93
CA THR A 27 -7.87 4.88 8.04
C THR A 27 -6.60 5.64 7.67
N SER A 28 -6.17 5.62 6.41
CA SER A 28 -5.00 6.36 5.93
C SER A 28 -5.22 7.87 5.82
N ILE A 29 -6.46 8.35 5.65
CA ILE A 29 -6.78 9.78 5.39
C ILE A 29 -7.65 10.44 6.47
N ALA A 30 -8.39 9.64 7.24
CA ALA A 30 -9.40 10.12 8.19
C ALA A 30 -9.22 9.57 9.60
N TYR A 31 -8.21 8.74 9.87
CA TYR A 31 -7.86 8.38 11.23
C TYR A 31 -7.43 9.63 12.01
N PRO A 32 -8.08 9.97 13.14
CA PRO A 32 -7.77 11.20 13.90
C PRO A 32 -6.37 11.18 14.52
N GLY A 33 -5.69 10.03 14.51
CA GLY A 33 -4.40 9.85 15.16
C GLY A 33 -4.54 9.36 16.60
N GLY A 34 -3.41 8.99 17.17
CA GLY A 34 -3.28 8.61 18.56
C GLY A 34 -2.00 9.19 19.14
N LEU A 35 -2.07 9.64 20.39
CA LEU A 35 -0.91 10.04 21.18
C LEU A 35 -0.88 9.21 22.45
N ARG A 36 0.29 8.68 22.79
CA ARG A 36 0.51 7.92 24.02
C ARG A 36 1.80 8.39 24.66
N TYR A 37 1.71 8.80 25.92
CA TYR A 37 2.88 9.04 26.75
C TYR A 37 3.31 7.72 27.39
N ILE A 38 4.60 7.42 27.31
CA ILE A 38 5.23 6.30 28.00
C ILE A 38 6.11 6.88 29.11
N SER A 39 5.72 6.60 30.35
CA SER A 39 6.49 6.97 31.54
C SER A 39 7.77 6.15 31.67
N GLU A 40 8.75 6.71 32.36
CA GLU A 40 10.02 6.07 32.69
C GLU A 40 9.84 4.74 33.46
N GLU A 41 8.92 4.70 34.42
CA GLU A 41 8.59 3.48 35.18
C GLU A 41 8.08 2.35 34.26
N TYR A 42 7.11 2.65 33.40
CA TYR A 42 6.58 1.70 32.40
C TYR A 42 7.66 1.17 31.44
N ALA A 43 8.54 2.05 30.95
CA ALA A 43 9.62 1.68 30.03
C ALA A 43 10.63 0.76 30.74
N ASN A 44 11.03 1.10 31.96
CA ASN A 44 11.98 0.32 32.76
C ASN A 44 11.45 -1.10 33.11
N ASP A 45 10.17 -1.21 33.45
CA ASP A 45 9.51 -2.49 33.75
C ASP A 45 9.50 -3.45 32.54
N ARG A 46 9.31 -2.91 31.32
CA ARG A 46 9.17 -3.73 30.11
C ARG A 46 10.43 -3.87 29.26
N ARG A 47 11.56 -3.33 29.74
CA ARG A 47 12.85 -3.37 29.04
C ARG A 47 13.32 -4.78 28.69
N VAL A 48 12.93 -5.78 29.49
CA VAL A 48 13.31 -7.19 29.28
C VAL A 48 12.18 -8.07 28.72
N THR A 49 10.98 -7.53 28.55
CA THR A 49 9.79 -8.26 28.10
C THR A 49 9.31 -7.85 26.69
N GLY A 50 10.13 -7.08 25.96
CA GLY A 50 9.81 -6.64 24.59
C GLY A 50 8.95 -5.38 24.51
N GLY A 51 8.90 -4.58 25.58
CA GLY A 51 8.30 -3.24 25.55
C GLY A 51 9.15 -2.22 24.81
N THR A 52 8.87 -0.93 25.03
CA THR A 52 9.70 0.14 24.51
C THR A 52 10.71 0.57 25.57
N ASP A 53 11.97 0.73 25.17
CA ASP A 53 13.07 1.10 26.08
C ASP A 53 13.23 2.62 26.24
N THR A 54 12.46 3.41 25.48
CA THR A 54 12.57 4.87 25.43
C THR A 54 11.32 5.52 26.04
N PRO A 55 11.42 6.26 27.15
CA PRO A 55 10.29 7.03 27.66
C PRO A 55 10.01 8.24 26.75
N GLY A 56 8.77 8.74 26.80
CA GLY A 56 8.35 9.92 26.05
C GLY A 56 7.05 9.74 25.29
N TRP A 57 6.77 10.68 24.38
CA TRP A 57 5.57 10.67 23.55
C TRP A 57 5.76 9.81 22.32
N TYR A 58 4.76 8.98 22.01
CA TYR A 58 4.62 8.24 20.76
C TYR A 58 3.29 8.58 20.12
N GLY A 59 3.21 8.42 18.80
CA GLY A 59 1.95 8.65 18.13
C GLY A 59 1.86 8.08 16.73
N SER A 60 0.67 8.22 16.17
CA SER A 60 0.40 7.92 14.78
C SER A 60 -0.70 8.82 14.26
N GLY A 61 -0.84 8.89 12.93
CA GLY A 61 -1.90 9.66 12.31
C GLY A 61 -2.10 9.36 10.84
N SER A 62 -3.16 9.97 10.30
CA SER A 62 -3.48 9.91 8.88
C SER A 62 -2.81 11.03 8.09
N ASN A 63 -2.64 10.80 6.79
CA ASN A 63 -2.16 11.78 5.85
C ASN A 63 -3.26 12.12 4.85
N LYS A 64 -3.82 13.33 4.97
CA LYS A 64 -4.92 13.81 4.12
C LYS A 64 -4.48 14.17 2.70
N ALA A 65 -3.17 14.31 2.47
CA ALA A 65 -2.59 14.63 1.18
C ALA A 65 -2.28 13.38 0.34
N LEU A 66 -2.66 12.19 0.80
CA LEU A 66 -2.45 10.95 0.04
C LEU A 66 -3.16 10.99 -1.31
N GLU A 67 -2.37 10.74 -2.35
CA GLU A 67 -2.88 10.58 -3.69
C GLU A 67 -3.45 9.16 -3.90
N PRO A 68 -4.45 8.99 -4.77
CA PRO A 68 -4.93 7.66 -5.14
C PRO A 68 -3.84 6.80 -5.76
N PHE A 69 -3.82 5.53 -5.37
CA PHE A 69 -3.01 4.48 -5.98
C PHE A 69 -3.44 4.29 -7.44
N LYS A 70 -2.48 4.28 -8.36
CA LYS A 70 -2.76 4.17 -9.80
C LYS A 70 -1.88 3.08 -10.40
N ALA A 71 -2.40 2.38 -11.40
CA ALA A 71 -1.58 1.49 -12.18
C ALA A 71 -1.99 1.52 -13.65
N VAL A 72 -1.00 1.51 -14.53
CA VAL A 72 -1.17 1.24 -15.95
C VAL A 72 -0.75 -0.21 -16.19
N GLN A 73 -1.68 -1.02 -16.66
CA GLN A 73 -1.48 -2.45 -16.87
C GLN A 73 -1.63 -2.82 -18.35
N PHE A 74 -0.77 -3.74 -18.78
CA PHE A 74 -0.76 -4.34 -20.11
C PHE A 74 -0.75 -5.85 -19.96
N ASP A 75 -1.63 -6.53 -20.68
CA ASP A 75 -1.76 -7.97 -20.68
C ASP A 75 -1.82 -8.46 -22.14
N LEU A 76 -1.03 -9.48 -22.47
CA LEU A 76 -0.98 -10.11 -23.78
C LEU A 76 -1.02 -11.63 -23.62
N GLY A 77 -2.02 -12.27 -24.20
CA GLY A 77 -2.24 -13.71 -24.14
C GLY A 77 -2.34 -14.33 -25.51
N LEU A 78 -1.81 -15.53 -25.67
CA LEU A 78 -1.96 -16.38 -26.84
C LEU A 78 -2.55 -17.72 -26.42
N GLU A 79 -3.63 -18.14 -27.07
CA GLU A 79 -4.35 -19.37 -26.78
C GLU A 79 -4.45 -20.23 -28.06
N TRP A 80 -4.06 -21.50 -27.96
CA TRP A 80 -4.06 -22.47 -29.04
C TRP A 80 -4.97 -23.66 -28.71
N TYR A 81 -6.01 -23.84 -29.51
CA TYR A 81 -7.04 -24.87 -29.40
C TYR A 81 -6.74 -26.05 -30.34
N PHE A 82 -5.82 -26.93 -29.95
CA PHE A 82 -5.29 -27.98 -30.83
C PHE A 82 -6.22 -29.19 -31.02
N LYS A 83 -7.21 -29.40 -30.13
CA LYS A 83 -8.24 -30.44 -30.25
C LYS A 83 -9.56 -29.94 -29.66
N PRO A 84 -10.72 -30.50 -30.07
CA PRO A 84 -11.99 -30.23 -29.39
C PRO A 84 -11.87 -30.48 -27.88
N GLY A 85 -12.09 -29.44 -27.08
CA GLY A 85 -11.97 -29.50 -25.62
C GLY A 85 -10.55 -29.41 -25.04
N ALA A 86 -9.52 -29.16 -25.86
CA ALA A 86 -8.14 -29.01 -25.38
C ALA A 86 -7.53 -27.67 -25.80
N VAL A 87 -6.80 -27.03 -24.89
CA VAL A 87 -6.16 -25.73 -25.09
C VAL A 87 -4.78 -25.69 -24.44
N ALA A 88 -3.85 -25.00 -25.09
CA ALA A 88 -2.58 -24.57 -24.50
C ALA A 88 -2.48 -23.05 -24.65
N GLY A 89 -1.94 -22.36 -23.66
CA GLY A 89 -1.82 -20.91 -23.72
C GLY A 89 -0.62 -20.38 -22.96
N VAL A 90 -0.18 -19.18 -23.36
CA VAL A 90 0.84 -18.41 -22.68
C VAL A 90 0.35 -16.98 -22.51
N SER A 91 0.74 -16.32 -21.42
CA SER A 91 0.38 -14.93 -21.16
C SER A 91 1.54 -14.17 -20.57
N LEU A 92 1.71 -12.93 -21.03
CA LEU A 92 2.68 -11.96 -20.54
C LEU A 92 1.92 -10.77 -19.98
N PHE A 93 2.37 -10.27 -18.83
CA PHE A 93 1.77 -9.11 -18.19
C PHE A 93 2.85 -8.12 -17.77
N ARG A 94 2.51 -6.83 -17.80
CA ARG A 94 3.32 -5.76 -17.25
C ARG A 94 2.42 -4.74 -16.55
N LYS A 95 2.78 -4.39 -15.32
CA LYS A 95 2.09 -3.38 -14.53
C LYS A 95 3.10 -2.33 -14.08
N ASN A 96 2.83 -1.08 -14.44
CA ASN A 96 3.54 0.08 -13.92
C ASN A 96 2.65 0.69 -12.85
N VAL A 97 3.18 0.76 -11.62
CA VAL A 97 2.42 1.11 -10.42
C VAL A 97 2.95 2.41 -9.85
N ASP A 98 2.05 3.36 -9.62
CA ASP A 98 2.36 4.69 -9.11
C ASP A 98 1.59 4.95 -7.80
N ASN A 99 2.14 5.83 -6.96
CA ASN A 99 1.55 6.29 -5.71
C ASN A 99 1.23 5.15 -4.74
N PHE A 100 2.15 4.19 -4.62
CA PHE A 100 2.06 3.15 -3.61
C PHE A 100 2.35 3.72 -2.23
N THR A 101 1.36 3.64 -1.35
CA THR A 101 1.43 4.19 0.01
C THR A 101 2.15 3.23 0.96
N VAL A 102 3.13 3.73 1.70
CA VAL A 102 3.90 2.95 2.70
C VAL A 102 3.98 3.71 4.00
N PRO A 103 4.01 3.02 5.16
CA PRO A 103 4.16 3.69 6.43
C PRO A 103 5.52 4.38 6.52
N VAL A 104 5.50 5.64 6.94
CA VAL A 104 6.67 6.45 7.26
C VAL A 104 6.70 6.64 8.77
N VAL A 105 7.82 6.24 9.39
CA VAL A 105 8.06 6.37 10.83
C VAL A 105 9.19 7.37 11.06
N ARG A 106 8.90 8.49 11.73
CA ARG A 106 9.88 9.54 12.04
C ARG A 106 9.58 10.23 13.36
N ASP A 107 10.59 10.83 13.96
CA ASP A 107 10.38 11.70 15.11
C ASP A 107 9.86 13.06 14.64
N GLN A 108 8.86 13.60 15.33
CA GLN A 108 8.22 14.85 14.95
C GLN A 108 8.00 15.74 16.17
N GLN A 109 8.31 17.03 16.05
CA GLN A 109 7.93 18.01 17.06
C GLN A 109 6.43 18.32 16.95
N MET A 110 5.70 18.16 18.05
CA MET A 110 4.27 18.45 18.14
C MET A 110 3.96 19.24 19.40
N ASN A 111 2.96 20.12 19.32
CA ASN A 111 2.43 20.79 20.50
C ASN A 111 1.40 19.87 21.18
N VAL A 112 1.71 19.40 22.38
CA VAL A 112 0.83 18.56 23.20
C VAL A 112 0.55 19.31 24.50
N GLY A 113 -0.71 19.69 24.73
CA GLY A 113 -1.10 20.40 25.95
C GLY A 113 -0.43 21.77 26.15
N GLY A 114 -0.05 22.46 25.07
CA GLY A 114 0.62 23.76 25.13
C GLY A 114 2.14 23.69 25.16
N GLN A 115 2.73 22.49 25.24
CA GLN A 115 4.18 22.28 25.25
C GLN A 115 4.65 21.64 23.95
N SER A 116 5.75 22.15 23.38
CA SER A 116 6.39 21.53 22.22
C SER A 116 7.20 20.32 22.68
N VAL A 117 6.79 19.12 22.27
CA VAL A 117 7.41 17.85 22.64
C VAL A 117 7.81 17.08 21.38
N THR A 118 8.88 16.28 21.48
CA THR A 118 9.24 15.33 20.43
C THR A 118 8.37 14.09 20.58
N VAL A 119 7.52 13.84 19.59
CA VAL A 119 6.78 12.59 19.43
C VAL A 119 7.65 11.63 18.64
N GLN A 120 8.11 10.60 19.34
CA GLN A 120 9.03 9.59 18.82
C GLN A 120 8.27 8.57 17.97
N LYS A 121 8.95 8.05 16.94
CA LYS A 121 8.42 7.02 16.04
C LYS A 121 6.99 7.33 15.58
N TYR A 122 6.72 8.58 15.26
CA TYR A 122 5.42 8.98 14.74
C TYR A 122 5.18 8.28 13.40
N GLU A 123 4.12 7.47 13.32
CA GLU A 123 3.79 6.69 12.13
C GLU A 123 2.63 7.32 11.35
N THR A 124 2.85 7.53 10.06
CA THR A 124 1.79 7.92 9.11
C THR A 124 2.00 7.27 7.75
N GLN A 125 1.10 7.51 6.81
CA GLN A 125 1.11 6.95 5.47
C GLN A 125 1.52 7.97 4.40
#